data_AF-A0AA96CBG9-F1
#
_entry.id   AF-A0AA96CBG9-F1
#
_cell.length_a   1.000
_cell.length_b   1.000
_cell.length_c   1.000
_cell.angle_alpha   90.00
_cell.angle_beta   90.00
_cell.angle_gamma   90.00
#
_symmetry.space_group_name_H-M   'P 1'
#
loop_
_entity.id
_entity.type
_entity.pdbx_description
1 polymer ?
#
loop_
_entity_poly.entity_id
_entity_poly.type
_entity_poly.pdbx_seq_one_letter_code
_entity_poly.pdbx_strand_id
1 'polypeptide(L)' 'MEDPVAGDQLKSIVERIERLEEEKKTISDDIKEVYAEAKGNGYDVKVLRKVIAIRKRDANERAEEEAILDLYLQAVGESA' A
#
# COMPACT_ATOMS: atom_id res chain seq x y z
N MET A 1 32.95 30.70 2.66
CA MET A 1 31.70 31.44 2.47
C MET A 1 30.62 30.37 2.37
N GLU A 2 29.85 30.19 3.44
CA GLU A 2 28.66 29.34 3.40
C GLU A 2 27.64 30.11 2.55
N ASP A 3 27.25 29.55 1.41
CA ASP A 3 26.46 30.25 0.41
C ASP A 3 25.00 30.37 0.90
N PRO A 4 24.50 31.57 1.27
CA PRO A 4 23.17 31.73 1.87
C PRO A 4 22.04 31.17 0.98
N VAL A 5 22.25 31.18 -0.34
CA VAL A 5 21.33 30.66 -1.36
C VAL A 5 21.14 29.14 -1.23
N ALA A 6 22.19 28.40 -0.83
CA ALA A 6 22.10 26.96 -0.60
C ALA A 6 21.27 26.64 0.66
N GLY A 7 21.34 27.48 1.68
CA GLY A 7 20.52 27.37 2.89
C GLY A 7 19.02 27.59 2.62
N ASP A 8 18.69 28.60 1.82
CA ASP A 8 17.30 28.91 1.46
C ASP A 8 16.66 27.83 0.58
N GLN A 9 17.41 27.26 -0.38
CA GLN A 9 16.93 26.16 -1.20
C GLN A 9 16.71 24.88 -0.37
N LEU A 10 17.64 24.53 0.51
CA LEU A 10 17.50 23.37 1.38
C LEU A 10 16.29 23.51 2.31
N LYS A 11 16.11 24.69 2.91
CA LYS A 11 14.94 24.99 3.76
C LYS A 11 13.63 24.82 2.99
N SER A 12 13.53 25.35 1.78
CA SER A 12 12.35 25.19 0.92
C SER A 12 12.05 23.71 0.59
N ILE A 13 13.08 22.90 0.34
CA ILE A 13 12.90 21.46 0.08
C ILE A 13 12.37 20.75 1.32
N VAL A 14 12.96 21.01 2.50
CA VAL A 14 12.54 20.39 3.77
C VAL A 14 11.09 20.72 4.09
N GLU A 15 10.72 22.01 4.06
CA GLU A 15 9.34 22.44 4.36
C GLU A 15 8.31 21.81 3.41
N ARG A 16 8.67 21.63 2.13
CA ARG A 16 7.81 20.94 1.16
C ARG A 16 7.65 19.46 1.48
N ILE A 17 8.71 18.79 1.91
CA ILE A 17 8.66 17.36 2.29
C ILE A 17 7.83 17.19 3.56
N GLU A 18 8.03 18.03 4.58
CA GLU A 18 7.27 17.98 5.83
C GLU A 18 5.77 18.13 5.60
N ARG A 19 5.37 19.09 4.75
CA ARG A 19 3.96 19.24 4.35
C ARG A 19 3.42 18.00 3.66
N LEU A 20 4.18 17.40 2.73
CA LEU A 20 3.77 16.17 2.04
C LEU A 20 3.66 14.98 2.99
N GLU A 21 4.53 14.87 3.99
CA GLU A 21 4.44 13.83 5.02
C GLU A 21 3.23 14.03 5.94
N GLU A 22 2.86 15.28 6.24
CA GLU A 22 1.61 15.59 6.96
C GLU A 22 0.38 15.19 6.15
N GLU A 23 0.32 15.57 4.86
CA GLU A 23 -0.77 15.17 3.95
C GLU A 23 -0.89 13.63 3.84
N LYS A 24 0.25 12.94 3.69
CA LYS A 24 0.32 11.48 3.66
C LYS A 24 -0.14 10.86 4.97
N LYS A 25 0.15 11.47 6.11
CA LYS A 25 -0.34 11.01 7.43
C LYS A 25 -1.86 11.12 7.50
N THR A 26 -2.44 12.26 7.12
CA THR A 26 -3.90 12.46 7.08
C THR A 26 -4.58 11.41 6.21
N ILE A 27 -4.09 11.20 4.98
CA ILE A 27 -4.61 10.15 4.09
C ILE A 27 -4.48 8.76 4.72
N SER A 28 -3.37 8.48 5.39
CA SER A 28 -3.15 7.19 6.07
C SER A 28 -4.11 6.98 7.22
N ASP A 29 -4.49 8.03 7.94
CA ASP A 29 -5.46 7.98 9.03
C ASP A 29 -6.88 7.80 8.49
N ASP A 30 -7.28 8.53 7.43
CA ASP A 30 -8.56 8.32 6.74
C ASP A 30 -8.72 6.87 6.24
N ILE A 31 -7.66 6.29 5.66
CA ILE A 31 -7.67 4.87 5.24
C ILE A 31 -7.90 3.94 6.44
N LYS A 32 -7.34 4.24 7.62
CA LYS A 32 -7.56 3.42 8.82
C LYS A 32 -9.01 3.51 9.28
N GLU A 33 -9.62 4.69 9.23
CA GLU A 33 -11.03 4.90 9.58
C GLU A 33 -11.94 4.06 8.68
N VAL A 34 -11.72 4.08 7.35
CA VAL A 34 -12.47 3.22 6.41
C VAL A 34 -12.34 1.73 6.74
N TYR A 35 -11.14 1.26 7.11
CA TYR A 35 -10.97 -0.13 7.55
C TYR A 35 -11.66 -0.40 8.90
N ALA A 36 -11.71 0.57 9.81
CA ALA A 36 -12.41 0.44 11.07
C ALA A 36 -13.94 0.38 10.88
N GLU A 37 -14.49 1.21 9.99
CA GLU A 37 -15.89 1.14 9.57
C GLU A 37 -16.22 -0.21 8.93
N ALA A 38 -15.38 -0.68 8.01
CA ALA A 38 -15.55 -2.00 7.39
C ALA A 38 -15.58 -3.12 8.45
N LYS A 39 -14.72 -3.04 9.47
CA LYS A 39 -14.73 -3.97 10.60
C LYS A 39 -16.03 -3.89 11.40
N GLY A 40 -16.52 -2.69 11.68
CA GLY A 40 -17.80 -2.47 12.37
C GLY A 40 -19.00 -3.02 11.60
N ASN A 41 -18.93 -2.99 10.27
CA ASN A 41 -19.92 -3.57 9.36
C ASN A 41 -19.77 -5.09 9.15
N GLY A 42 -18.82 -5.74 9.83
CA GLY A 42 -18.64 -7.20 9.79
C GLY A 42 -17.72 -7.73 8.69
N TYR A 43 -17.00 -6.88 7.97
CA TYR A 43 -16.03 -7.32 6.96
C TYR A 43 -14.70 -7.75 7.59
N ASP A 44 -14.06 -8.77 7.00
CA ASP A 44 -12.69 -9.14 7.35
C ASP A 44 -11.68 -8.14 6.76
N VAL A 45 -11.13 -7.30 7.62
CA VAL A 45 -10.14 -6.27 7.26
C VAL A 45 -8.86 -6.86 6.67
N LYS A 46 -8.43 -8.05 7.11
CA LYS A 46 -7.22 -8.71 6.60
C LYS A 46 -7.45 -9.14 5.15
N VAL A 47 -8.62 -9.69 4.85
CA VAL A 47 -9.01 -10.05 3.48
C VAL A 47 -9.15 -8.79 2.61
N LEU A 48 -9.77 -7.72 3.10
CA LEU A 48 -9.88 -6.46 2.34
C LEU A 48 -8.50 -5.88 1.98
N ARG A 49 -7.54 -5.89 2.92
CA ARG A 49 -6.16 -5.47 2.63
C ARG A 49 -5.52 -6.32 1.53
N LYS A 50 -5.76 -7.64 1.54
CA LYS A 50 -5.30 -8.55 0.48
C LYS A 50 -5.96 -8.21 -0.87
N VAL A 51 -7.27 -7.94 -0.88
CA VAL A 51 -8.01 -7.51 -2.09
C VAL A 51 -7.40 -6.23 -2.68
N ILE A 52 -7.18 -5.20 -1.86
CA ILE A 52 -6.56 -3.94 -2.34
C ILE A 52 -5.15 -4.17 -2.86
N ALA A 53 -4.34 -5.00 -2.19
CA ALA A 53 -3.00 -5.33 -2.67
C ALA A 53 -3.03 -6.06 -4.02
N ILE A 54 -3.92 -7.04 -4.18
CA ILE A 54 -4.10 -7.77 -5.44
C ILE A 54 -4.54 -6.83 -6.56
N ARG A 55 -5.48 -5.91 -6.29
CA ARG A 55 -5.99 -4.95 -7.28
C ARG A 55 -4.96 -3.92 -7.77
N LYS A 56 -3.82 -3.77 -7.08
CA LYS A 56 -2.72 -2.88 -7.51
C LYS A 56 -1.76 -3.56 -8.51
N ARG A 57 -1.84 -4.88 -8.65
CA ARG A 57 -0.97 -5.66 -9.54
C ARG A 57 -1.51 -5.63 -10.96
N ASP A 58 -0.64 -5.91 -11.94
CA ASP A 58 -1.09 -6.13 -13.31
C ASP A 58 -2.01 -7.36 -13.39
N ALA A 59 -3.08 -7.25 -14.17
CA ALA A 59 -4.11 -8.29 -14.24
C ALA A 59 -3.63 -9.54 -14.98
N ASN A 60 -2.76 -9.39 -15.98
CA ASN A 60 -2.23 -10.51 -16.75
C ASN A 60 -1.16 -11.24 -15.94
N GLU A 61 -0.21 -10.51 -15.32
CA GLU A 61 0.79 -11.10 -14.43
C GLU A 61 0.14 -11.91 -13.30
N ARG A 62 -0.94 -11.37 -12.71
CA ARG A 62 -1.72 -12.09 -11.69
C ARG A 62 -2.34 -13.37 -12.23
N ALA A 63 -2.94 -13.34 -13.41
CA ALA A 63 -3.59 -14.50 -14.00
C ALA A 63 -2.59 -15.61 -14.34
N GLU A 64 -1.42 -15.22 -14.86
CA GLU A 64 -0.32 -16.16 -15.13
C GLU A 64 0.20 -16.82 -13.85
N GLU A 65 0.45 -16.03 -12.79
CA GLU A 65 0.86 -16.57 -11.50
C GLU A 65 -0.20 -17.49 -10.86
N GLU A 66 -1.48 -17.10 -10.91
CA GLU A 66 -2.58 -17.92 -10.39
C GLU A 66 -2.66 -19.27 -11.14
N ALA A 67 -2.51 -19.27 -12.47
CA ALA A 67 -2.50 -20.51 -13.26
C ALA A 67 -1.32 -21.43 -12.91
N ILE A 68 -0.12 -20.87 -12.70
CA ILE A 68 1.06 -21.65 -12.29
C ILE A 68 0.90 -22.19 -10.87
N LEU A 69 0.37 -21.37 -9.95
CA LEU A 69 0.11 -21.78 -8.58
C LEU A 69 -0.87 -22.95 -8.52
N ASP A 70 -1.97 -22.86 -9.26
CA ASP A 70 -2.99 -23.92 -9.33
C ASP A 70 -2.39 -25.22 -9.89
N LEU A 71 -1.57 -25.13 -10.94
CA LEU A 71 -0.85 -26.28 -11.48
C LEU A 71 0.04 -26.95 -10.42
N TYR A 72 0.79 -26.16 -9.66
CA TYR A 72 1.69 -26.68 -8.63
C TYR A 72 0.93 -27.29 -7.45
N LEU A 73 -0.15 -26.65 -6.98
CA LEU A 73 -0.99 -27.19 -5.91
C LEU A 73 -1.63 -28.53 -6.31
N GLN A 74 -2.11 -28.65 -7.56
CA GLN A 74 -2.62 -29.91 -8.08
C GLN A 74 -1.55 -31.00 -8.12
N ALA A 75 -0.32 -30.65 -8.50
CA ALA A 75 0.78 -31.60 -8.60
C ALA A 75 1.23 -32.14 -7.23
N VAL A 76 1.23 -31.31 -6.20
CA VAL A 76 1.69 -31.70 -4.84
C VAL A 76 0.57 -32.23 -3.94
N GLY A 77 -0.70 -31.97 -4.29
CA GLY A 77 -1.86 -32.33 -3.47
C GLY A 77 -1.97 -31.50 -2.17
N GLU A 78 -2.91 -31.86 -1.31
CA GLU A 78 -3.02 -31.27 0.03
C GLU A 78 -2.11 -32.00 1.02
N SER A 79 -1.40 -31.25 1.87
CA SER A 79 -0.68 -31.83 3.00
C SER A 79 -1.67 -32.38 4.02
N ALA A 80 -1.40 -33.58 4.54
CA ALA A 80 -2.20 -34.25 5.57
C ALA A 80 -2.22 -33.51 6.93
#